data_AF-A0A1X7F124-F1
#
_entry.id   AF-A0A1X7F124-F1
#
_cell.length_a   1.000
_cell.length_b   1.000
_cell.length_c   1.000
_cell.angle_alpha   90.00
_cell.angle_beta   90.00
_cell.angle_gamma   90.00
#
_symmetry.space_group_name_H-M   'P 1'
#
loop_
_entity.id
_entity.type
_entity.pdbx_description
1 polymer ?
#
loop_
_entity_poly.entity_id
_entity_poly.type
_entity_poly.pdbx_seq_one_letter_code
_entity_poly.pdbx_strand_id
1 'polypeptide(L)'
;MRGAVAVSANLNDITVTQGQEALTLYQFNTHEAKHYFCSKCGIYTFHQRRSAPDQYGVNVACIEGMSPFDFPEVPVSDGRNHPKDRVGGGVGVAGWLRYESNRHP
;
A
#
# COMPACT_ATOMS: atom_id res chain seq x y z
N MET A 1 4.82 10.51 3.95
CA MET A 1 4.10 9.30 3.52
C MET A 1 2.87 9.76 2.75
N ARG A 2 2.69 9.38 1.48
CA ARG A 2 1.42 9.62 0.78
C ARG A 2 0.46 8.54 1.30
N GLY A 3 -0.31 8.87 2.34
CA GLY A 3 -1.10 7.90 3.10
C GLY A 3 -2.06 7.13 2.18
N ALA A 4 -1.99 5.81 2.22
CA ALA A 4 -2.88 4.93 1.49
C ALA A 4 -3.20 3.71 2.35
N VAL A 5 -4.44 3.24 2.28
CA VAL A 5 -4.81 1.93 2.82
C VAL A 5 -4.41 0.91 1.75
N ALA A 6 -3.60 -0.08 2.14
CA ALA A 6 -3.09 -1.08 1.21
C ALA A 6 -3.46 -2.49 1.64
N VAL A 7 -4.00 -3.27 0.71
CA VAL A 7 -4.28 -4.71 0.88
C VAL A 7 -3.20 -5.55 0.22
N SER A 8 -3.09 -6.83 0.60
CA SER A 8 -2.09 -7.74 0.03
C SER A 8 -2.67 -8.62 -1.07
N ALA A 9 -1.83 -8.92 -2.06
CA ALA A 9 -2.10 -9.92 -3.09
C ALA A 9 -0.78 -10.63 -3.42
N ASN A 10 -0.81 -11.90 -3.85
CA ASN A 10 0.41 -12.58 -4.29
C ASN A 10 0.86 -12.02 -5.65
N LEU A 11 2.13 -12.23 -6.03
CA LEU A 11 2.65 -11.72 -7.31
C LEU A 11 1.81 -12.17 -8.52
N ASN A 12 1.32 -13.41 -8.50
CA ASN A 12 0.56 -14.00 -9.59
C ASN A 12 -0.92 -13.60 -9.60
N ASP A 13 -1.40 -12.91 -8.56
CA ASP A 13 -2.80 -12.48 -8.44
C ASP A 13 -3.05 -11.10 -9.07
N ILE A 14 -1.99 -10.41 -9.53
CA ILE A 14 -2.08 -9.10 -10.18
C ILE A 14 -1.51 -9.18 -11.59
N THR A 15 -2.26 -8.66 -12.56
CA THR A 15 -1.79 -8.45 -13.92
C THR A 15 -2.04 -7.01 -14.34
N VAL A 16 -1.01 -6.34 -14.87
CA VAL A 16 -1.18 -5.02 -15.50
C VAL A 16 -1.70 -5.24 -16.91
N THR A 17 -2.98 -4.93 -17.14
CA THR A 17 -3.63 -5.15 -18.44
C THR A 17 -3.38 -4.01 -19.42
N GLN A 18 -3.21 -2.77 -18.92
CA GLN A 18 -3.01 -1.55 -19.71
C GLN A 18 -2.23 -0.49 -18.90
N GLY A 19 -1.65 0.50 -19.58
CA GLY A 19 -1.01 1.66 -18.94
C GLY A 19 0.36 1.38 -18.32
N GLN A 20 1.02 0.28 -18.69
CA GLN A 20 2.34 -0.11 -18.20
C GLN A 20 3.38 0.98 -18.48
N GLU A 21 3.29 1.65 -19.62
CA GLU A 21 4.14 2.77 -20.04
C GLU A 21 3.95 4.03 -19.20
N ALA A 22 2.81 4.15 -18.52
CA ALA A 22 2.55 5.25 -17.61
C ALA A 22 3.03 4.95 -16.18
N LEU A 23 3.38 3.69 -15.84
CA LEU A 23 3.88 3.33 -14.51
C LEU A 23 5.33 3.76 -14.33
N THR A 24 5.58 4.58 -13.30
CA THR A 24 6.91 4.95 -12.84
C THR A 24 7.31 4.06 -11.67
N LEU A 25 8.45 3.38 -11.81
CA LEU A 25 9.10 2.64 -10.74
C LEU A 25 9.90 3.59 -9.85
N TYR A 26 9.64 3.53 -8.55
CA TYR A 26 10.40 4.19 -7.51
C TYR A 26 10.95 3.16 -6.52
N GLN A 27 12.26 3.21 -6.30
CA GLN A 27 13.00 2.36 -5.36
C GLN A 27 13.92 3.24 -4.53
N PHE A 28 14.13 2.86 -3.27
CA PHE A 28 15.03 3.56 -2.36
C PHE A 28 15.64 2.58 -1.35
N ASN A 29 16.63 3.07 -0.59
CA ASN A 29 17.32 2.31 0.46
C ASN A 29 17.92 0.98 -0.07
N THR A 30 17.35 -0.18 0.26
CA THR A 30 17.86 -1.49 -0.20
C THR A 30 17.46 -1.81 -1.65
N HIS A 31 16.61 -0.99 -2.26
CA HIS A 31 16.05 -1.22 -3.59
C HIS A 31 15.25 -2.54 -3.76
N GLU A 32 14.90 -3.24 -2.67
CA GLU A 32 14.08 -4.46 -2.75
C GLU A 32 12.61 -4.14 -3.03
N ALA A 33 12.05 -3.13 -2.34
CA ALA A 33 10.68 -2.70 -2.58
C ALA A 33 10.59 -1.95 -3.92
N LYS A 34 9.58 -2.28 -4.73
CA LYS A 34 9.32 -1.65 -6.03
C LYS A 34 7.99 -0.93 -5.97
N HIS A 35 8.00 0.39 -5.83
CA HIS A 35 6.77 1.19 -5.76
C HIS A 35 6.38 1.72 -7.13
N TYR A 36 5.13 1.49 -7.54
CA TYR A 36 4.62 1.94 -8.83
C TYR A 36 3.59 3.07 -8.65
N PHE A 37 3.78 4.13 -9.42
CA PHE A 37 2.90 5.29 -9.46
C PHE A 37 2.57 5.65 -10.91
N CYS A 38 1.38 6.17 -11.19
CA CYS A 38 1.07 6.71 -12.50
C CYS A 38 1.82 8.03 -12.72
N SER A 39 2.64 8.11 -13.76
CA SER A 39 3.38 9.32 -14.17
C SER A 39 2.48 10.48 -14.59
N LYS A 40 1.22 10.20 -14.96
CA LYS A 40 0.28 11.21 -15.48
C LYS A 40 -0.52 11.88 -14.36
N CYS A 41 -1.09 11.09 -13.45
CA CYS A 41 -1.94 11.60 -12.35
C CYS A 41 -1.27 11.54 -10.96
N GLY A 42 -0.13 10.88 -10.82
CA GLY A 42 0.62 10.77 -9.56
C GLY A 42 0.04 9.77 -8.55
N ILE A 43 -1.01 9.01 -8.92
CA ILE A 43 -1.63 8.01 -8.03
C ILE A 43 -0.68 6.84 -7.80
N TYR A 44 -0.52 6.47 -6.53
CA TYR A 44 0.10 5.23 -6.08
C TYR A 44 -0.84 4.05 -6.38
N THR A 45 -0.39 3.11 -7.20
CA THR A 45 -1.19 1.96 -7.63
C THR A 45 -0.91 0.75 -6.73
N PHE A 46 0.28 0.19 -6.84
CA PHE A 46 0.73 -0.97 -6.06
C PHE A 46 2.25 -0.93 -5.86
N HIS A 47 2.76 -1.78 -4.97
CA HIS A 47 4.20 -1.97 -4.80
C HIS A 47 4.55 -3.39 -4.42
N GLN A 48 5.68 -3.91 -4.93
CA GLN A 48 6.26 -5.15 -4.42
C GLN A 48 6.86 -4.87 -3.05
N ARG A 49 6.47 -5.64 -2.03
CA ARG A 49 6.88 -5.37 -0.64
C ARG A 49 8.32 -5.83 -0.41
N ARG A 50 9.07 -5.07 0.41
CA ARG A 50 10.36 -5.55 0.94
C ARG A 50 10.16 -6.62 2.03
N SER A 51 9.14 -6.47 2.88
CA SER A 51 8.87 -7.39 4.00
C SER A 51 8.45 -8.78 3.54
N ALA A 52 7.69 -8.86 2.44
CA ALA A 52 7.20 -10.10 1.81
C ALA A 52 7.38 -9.97 0.29
N PRO A 53 8.57 -10.32 -0.26
CA PRO A 53 8.90 -10.10 -1.67
C PRO A 53 7.99 -10.82 -2.68
N ASP A 54 7.29 -11.85 -2.24
CA ASP A 54 6.28 -12.62 -2.97
C ASP A 54 4.88 -11.98 -2.96
N GLN A 55 4.76 -10.78 -2.40
CA GLN A 55 3.50 -10.06 -2.31
C GLN A 55 3.57 -8.63 -2.83
N TYR A 56 2.45 -8.20 -3.38
CA TYR A 56 2.15 -6.80 -3.61
C TYR A 56 1.39 -6.20 -2.42
N GLY A 57 1.58 -4.91 -2.20
CA GLY A 57 0.60 -4.05 -1.54
C GLY A 57 -0.14 -3.24 -2.60
N VAL A 58 -1.47 -3.26 -2.59
CA VAL A 58 -2.34 -2.59 -3.56
C VAL A 58 -3.12 -1.49 -2.86
N ASN A 59 -3.13 -0.28 -3.42
CA ASN A 59 -3.95 0.81 -2.92
C ASN A 59 -5.44 0.48 -3.07
N VAL A 60 -6.19 0.40 -1.98
CA VAL A 60 -7.62 0.05 -2.02
C VAL A 60 -8.44 1.04 -2.84
N ALA A 61 -8.02 2.32 -2.89
CA ALA A 61 -8.71 3.34 -3.68
C ALA A 61 -8.58 3.14 -5.19
N CYS A 62 -7.72 2.21 -5.64
CA CYS A 62 -7.59 1.81 -7.04
C CYS A 62 -8.41 0.56 -7.38
N ILE A 63 -9.11 -0.03 -6.40
CA ILE A 63 -9.97 -1.20 -6.60
C ILE A 63 -11.40 -0.70 -6.84
N GLU A 64 -12.01 -1.15 -7.93
CA GLU A 64 -13.38 -0.77 -8.28
C GLU A 64 -14.35 -1.11 -7.13
N GLY A 65 -15.21 -0.15 -6.79
CA GLY A 65 -16.20 -0.32 -5.72
C GLY A 65 -15.64 -0.24 -4.31
N MET A 66 -14.34 0.05 -4.13
CA MET A 66 -13.73 0.20 -2.81
C MET A 66 -13.30 1.64 -2.53
N SER A 67 -13.42 2.02 -1.28
CA SER A 67 -12.99 3.29 -0.71
C SER A 67 -12.12 3.03 0.53
N PRO A 68 -11.08 3.86 0.78
CA PRO A 68 -10.35 3.79 2.05
C PRO A 68 -11.25 4.11 3.27
N PHE A 69 -12.45 4.67 3.04
CA PHE A 69 -13.45 4.96 4.07
C PHE A 69 -14.44 3.81 4.32
N ASP A 70 -14.33 2.70 3.59
CA ASP A 70 -15.15 1.50 3.87
C ASP A 70 -14.64 0.74 5.10
N PHE A 71 -13.49 1.12 5.63
CA PHE A 71 -12.86 0.51 6.80
C PHE A 71 -13.13 1.38 8.04
N PRO A 72 -13.86 0.88 9.05
CA PRO A 72 -14.16 1.65 10.25
C PRO A 72 -12.90 1.94 11.08
N GLU A 73 -11.91 1.05 11.02
CA GLU A 73 -10.65 1.20 11.72
C GLU A 73 -9.51 0.55 10.90
N VAL A 74 -8.37 1.25 10.79
CA VAL A 74 -7.18 0.80 10.05
C VAL A 74 -5.91 1.04 10.88
N PRO A 75 -5.02 0.05 11.07
CA PRO A 75 -3.76 0.26 11.76
C PRO A 75 -2.80 1.11 10.91
N VAL A 76 -2.13 2.05 11.55
CA VAL A 76 -1.10 2.89 10.94
C VAL A 76 0.26 2.30 11.25
N SER A 77 0.98 1.88 10.21
CA SER A 77 2.37 1.43 10.34
C SER A 77 3.28 2.58 10.76
N ASP A 78 4.31 2.32 11.59
CA ASP A 78 5.19 3.38 12.10
C ASP A 78 5.97 4.13 11.01
N GLY A 79 6.23 3.46 9.88
CA GLY A 79 6.91 4.03 8.71
C GLY A 79 8.37 4.44 8.91
N ARG A 80 8.95 4.25 10.10
CA ARG A 80 10.34 4.58 10.43
C ARG A 80 11.22 3.35 10.49
N ASN A 81 10.72 2.26 11.08
CA ASN A 81 11.47 1.03 11.29
C ASN A 81 10.85 -0.08 10.45
N HIS A 82 11.55 -0.51 9.40
CA HIS A 82 11.05 -1.59 8.56
C HIS A 82 11.05 -2.92 9.34
N PRO A 83 10.04 -3.80 9.16
CA PRO A 83 9.93 -5.06 9.92
C PRO A 83 11.16 -5.96 9.87
N LYS A 84 11.84 -6.03 8.72
CA LYS A 84 13.10 -6.80 8.55
C LYS A 84 14.29 -6.23 9.33
N ASP A 85 14.24 -4.98 9.79
CA ASP A 85 15.35 -4.31 10.48
C ASP A 85 15.20 -4.37 12.01
N ARG A 86 14.11 -4.97 12.51
CA ARG A 86 13.80 -5.10 13.94
C ARG A 86 14.30 -6.43 14.50
N VAL A 87 14.94 -6.39 15.66
CA VAL A 87 15.24 -7.59 16.45
C VAL A 87 13.91 -8.23 16.86
N GLY A 88 13.64 -9.45 16.40
CA GLY A 88 12.37 -10.17 16.62
C GLY A 88 11.31 -10.00 15.52
N GLY A 89 11.54 -9.14 14.53
CA GLY A 89 10.62 -8.92 13.40
C GLY A 89 9.32 -8.18 13.75
N GLY A 90 8.39 -8.15 12.79
CA GLY A 90 7.03 -7.61 12.99
C GLY A 90 6.82 -6.15 12.56
N VAL A 91 5.57 -5.81 12.21
CA VAL A 91 5.17 -4.45 11.83
C VAL A 91 4.91 -3.63 13.09
N GLY A 92 5.63 -2.52 13.25
CA GLY A 92 5.32 -1.56 14.30
C GLY A 92 4.04 -0.79 13.98
N VAL A 93 3.08 -0.79 14.90
CA VAL A 93 1.87 0.03 14.82
C VAL A 93 2.13 1.35 15.56
N ALA A 94 2.04 2.47 14.84
CA ALA A 94 2.14 3.81 15.42
C ALA A 94 0.80 4.35 15.94
N GLY A 95 -0.31 3.81 15.45
CA GLY A 95 -1.65 4.22 15.85
C GLY A 95 -2.74 3.60 15.00
N TRP A 96 -3.94 4.17 15.07
CA TRP A 96 -5.12 3.70 14.37
C TRP A 96 -5.84 4.90 13.74
N LEU A 97 -6.27 4.75 12.48
CA LEU A 97 -7.21 5.67 11.85
C LEU A 97 -8.61 5.09 12.02
N ARG A 98 -9.55 5.91 12.47
CA ARG A 98 -10.96 5.53 12.61
C ARG A 98 -11.81 6.41 11.70
N TYR A 99 -12.72 5.77 10.99
CA TYR A 99 -13.71 6.45 10.16
C TYR A 99 -15.12 6.18 10.69
N GLU A 100 -15.87 7.25 10.89
CA GLU A 100 -17.27 7.22 11.27
C GLU A 100 -18.05 8.03 10.25
N SER A 101 -18.98 7.38 9.55
CA SER A 101 -19.80 8.07 8.55
C SER A 101 -20.82 8.96 9.24
N ASN A 102 -20.99 10.20 8.77
CA ASN A 102 -22.05 11.09 9.23
C ASN A 102 -23.44 10.71 8.66
N ARG A 103 -23.68 9.43 8.33
CA ARG A 103 -24.99 8.98 7.88
C ARG A 103 -25.90 8.97 9.10
N HIS A 104 -26.70 10.03 9.25
CA HIS A 104 -27.85 9.99 10.14
C HIS A 104 -28.78 8.85 9.70
N PRO A 105 -29.36 8.09 10.65
CA PRO A 105 -30.35 7.06 10.35
C PRO A 105 -31.59 7.64 9.64
#